data_AF-A0A6P3V980-F1
#
_entry.id   AF-A0A6P3V980-F1
#
_cell.length_a   1.000
_cell.length_b   1.000
_cell.length_c   1.000
_cell.angle_alpha   90.00
_cell.angle_beta   90.00
_cell.angle_gamma   90.00
#
_symmetry.space_group_name_H-M   'P 1'
#
loop_
_entity.id
_entity.type
_entity.pdbx_description
1 polymer ?
#
loop_
_entity_poly.entity_id
_entity_poly.type
_entity_poly.pdbx_seq_one_letter_code
_entity_poly.pdbx_strand_id
1 'polypeptide(L)'
;WIVPGGGLEPEEEPGGAAVREVFEEAGVKGKLGRLLGVFEQNQDRKHRTYVYVLTVTELLEDWEDSLSIGRKREWFKIEDAIKVLQCHKPVHAEYLEKLKLDGSATNGNSVAPQSQPAPESAP
;
A
#
# COMPACT_ATOMS: atom_id res chain seq x y z
N TRP A 1 5.92 -4.27 -15.73
CA TRP A 1 5.00 -4.30 -14.58
C TRP A 1 5.18 -3.05 -13.75
N ILE A 2 4.12 -2.56 -13.14
CA ILE A 2 4.10 -1.39 -12.25
C ILE A 2 3.15 -1.67 -11.08
N VAL A 3 3.38 -1.03 -9.94
CA VAL A 3 2.32 -0.88 -8.91
C VAL A 3 1.25 0.08 -9.45
N PRO A 4 -0.05 -0.28 -9.41
CA PRO A 4 -1.13 0.59 -9.87
C PRO A 4 -1.25 1.86 -9.03
N GLY A 5 -1.64 2.96 -9.68
CA GLY A 5 -1.76 4.28 -9.07
C GLY A 5 -1.65 5.40 -10.11
N GLY A 6 -2.35 6.50 -9.82
CA GLY A 6 -2.42 7.67 -10.69
C GLY A 6 -2.53 8.97 -9.90
N GLY A 7 -3.11 9.99 -10.54
CA GLY A 7 -3.19 11.34 -10.00
C GLY A 7 -4.29 11.49 -8.95
N LEU A 8 -4.10 12.41 -8.00
CA LEU A 8 -5.21 12.88 -7.18
C LEU A 8 -6.09 13.82 -8.01
N GLU A 9 -7.39 13.58 -7.98
CA GLU A 9 -8.37 14.52 -8.51
C GLU A 9 -8.59 15.71 -7.56
N PRO A 10 -9.11 16.85 -8.04
CA PRO A 10 -9.47 17.97 -7.16
C PRO A 10 -10.42 17.51 -6.04
N GLU A 11 -10.10 17.90 -4.80
CA GLU A 11 -10.88 17.56 -3.60
C GLU A 11 -10.89 16.07 -3.23
N GLU A 12 -10.11 15.23 -3.91
CA GLU A 12 -10.00 13.81 -3.62
C GLU A 12 -8.99 13.54 -2.50
N GLU A 13 -9.42 12.77 -1.49
CA GLU A 13 -8.53 12.30 -0.44
C GLU A 13 -7.57 11.21 -0.98
N PRO A 14 -6.29 11.17 -0.58
CA PRO A 14 -5.31 10.22 -1.13
C PRO A 14 -5.72 8.74 -1.01
N GLY A 15 -6.45 8.39 0.04
CA GLY A 15 -6.98 7.03 0.21
C GLY A 15 -8.11 6.69 -0.76
N GLY A 16 -8.96 7.68 -1.09
CA GLY A 16 -9.99 7.56 -2.12
C GLY A 16 -9.38 7.35 -3.49
N ALA A 17 -8.38 8.19 -3.84
CA ALA A 17 -7.61 8.05 -5.07
C ALA A 17 -6.99 6.64 -5.18
N ALA A 18 -6.34 6.15 -4.12
CA ALA A 18 -5.74 4.82 -4.13
C ALA A 18 -6.78 3.70 -4.39
N VAL A 19 -8.01 3.83 -3.89
CA VAL A 19 -9.08 2.84 -4.14
C VAL A 19 -9.62 2.94 -5.56
N ARG A 20 -9.85 4.16 -6.06
CA ARG A 20 -10.29 4.41 -7.45
C ARG A 20 -9.28 3.87 -8.46
N GLU A 21 -8.01 4.22 -8.29
CA GLU A 21 -6.93 3.83 -9.20
C GLU A 21 -6.77 2.30 -9.29
N VAL A 22 -6.79 1.57 -8.17
CA VAL A 22 -6.68 0.09 -8.26
C VAL A 22 -7.91 -0.55 -8.89
N PHE A 23 -9.07 0.10 -8.80
CA PHE A 23 -10.29 -0.35 -9.46
C PHE A 23 -10.19 -0.15 -10.98
N GLU A 24 -9.81 1.04 -11.43
CA GLU A 24 -9.66 1.42 -12.84
C GLU A 24 -8.50 0.68 -13.53
N GLU A 25 -7.36 0.55 -12.85
CA GLU A 25 -6.13 0.07 -13.46
C GLU A 25 -5.92 -1.45 -13.30
N ALA A 26 -6.43 -2.03 -12.21
CA ALA A 26 -6.20 -3.44 -11.86
C ALA A 26 -7.49 -4.25 -11.70
N GLY A 27 -8.67 -3.61 -11.72
CA GLY A 27 -9.95 -4.32 -11.60
C GLY A 27 -10.12 -5.03 -10.27
N VAL A 28 -9.65 -4.44 -9.18
CA VAL A 28 -9.75 -5.04 -7.84
C VAL A 28 -10.54 -4.16 -6.89
N LYS A 29 -11.27 -4.79 -5.97
CA LYS A 29 -11.80 -4.13 -4.77
C LYS A 29 -11.20 -4.78 -3.54
N GLY A 30 -11.13 -4.03 -2.46
CA GLY A 30 -10.57 -4.55 -1.23
C GLY A 30 -10.77 -3.63 -0.05
N LYS A 31 -10.27 -4.10 1.08
CA LYS A 31 -10.20 -3.31 2.30
C LYS A 31 -8.93 -2.46 2.25
N LEU A 32 -9.09 -1.14 2.16
CA LEU A 32 -7.99 -0.21 2.32
C LEU A 32 -7.44 -0.31 3.74
N GLY A 33 -6.13 -0.52 3.84
CA GLY A 33 -5.39 -0.63 5.08
C GLY A 33 -4.60 0.63 5.39
N ARG A 34 -3.45 0.46 6.03
CA ARG A 34 -2.60 1.58 6.45
C ARG A 34 -1.96 2.30 5.26
N LEU A 35 -1.69 3.58 5.44
CA LEU A 35 -0.70 4.31 4.64
C LEU A 35 0.67 3.67 4.89
N LEU A 36 1.27 3.10 3.85
CA LEU A 36 2.63 2.56 3.89
C LEU A 36 3.66 3.68 3.94
N GLY A 37 3.43 4.75 3.17
CA GLY A 37 4.29 5.92 3.18
C GLY A 37 3.96 6.91 2.07
N VAL A 38 4.63 8.06 2.13
CA VAL A 38 4.63 9.05 1.06
C VAL A 38 6.01 9.03 0.43
N PHE A 39 6.06 8.76 -0.87
CA PHE A 39 7.30 8.63 -1.62
C PHE A 39 7.44 9.80 -2.58
N GLU A 40 8.63 10.40 -2.63
CA GLU A 40 8.94 11.54 -3.50
C GLU A 40 9.87 11.09 -4.62
N GLN A 41 9.46 11.29 -5.88
CA GLN A 41 10.23 10.87 -7.04
C GLN A 41 11.01 12.06 -7.62
N ASN A 42 12.32 12.11 -7.31
CA ASN A 42 13.31 13.15 -7.68
C ASN A 42 13.11 14.50 -6.97
N GLN A 43 14.22 15.12 -6.55
CA GLN A 43 14.23 16.44 -5.89
C GLN A 43 13.71 17.58 -6.79
N ASP A 44 13.82 17.42 -8.11
CA ASP A 44 13.42 18.44 -9.10
C ASP A 44 11.95 18.36 -9.53
N ARG A 45 11.24 17.27 -9.23
CA ARG A 45 9.82 17.11 -9.57
C ARG A 45 9.04 16.76 -8.31
N LYS A 46 8.18 17.67 -7.85
CA LYS A 46 7.33 17.53 -6.66
C LYS A 46 6.20 16.49 -6.82
N HIS A 47 6.48 15.31 -7.37
CA HIS A 47 5.51 14.22 -7.39
C HIS A 47 5.62 13.44 -6.08
N ARG A 48 4.60 13.60 -5.23
CA ARG A 48 4.39 12.82 -4.02
C ARG A 48 3.39 11.71 -4.32
N THR A 49 3.78 10.49 -4.03
CA THR A 49 2.90 9.32 -4.17
C THR A 49 2.55 8.80 -2.79
N TYR A 50 1.26 8.83 -2.45
CA TYR A 50 0.74 8.19 -1.24
C TYR A 50 0.48 6.73 -1.53
N VAL A 51 1.20 5.84 -0.85
CA VAL A 51 1.11 4.40 -1.07
C VAL A 51 0.40 3.76 0.11
N TYR A 52 -0.69 3.05 -0.16
CA TYR A 52 -1.47 2.31 0.84
C TYR A 52 -1.33 0.81 0.65
N VAL A 53 -1.51 0.06 1.73
CA VAL A 53 -1.72 -1.39 1.65
C VAL A 53 -3.20 -1.63 1.45
N LEU A 54 -3.59 -2.38 0.41
CA LEU A 54 -4.97 -2.81 0.18
C LEU A 54 -5.04 -4.33 0.17
N THR A 55 -5.91 -4.89 1.00
CA THR A 55 -6.19 -6.34 1.00
C THR A 55 -7.33 -6.60 0.03
N VAL A 56 -7.00 -7.21 -1.11
CA VAL A 56 -7.97 -7.54 -2.16
C VAL A 56 -9.01 -8.53 -1.63
N THR A 57 -10.29 -8.22 -1.87
CA THR A 57 -11.44 -9.08 -1.52
C THR A 57 -12.25 -9.49 -2.74
N GLU A 58 -12.13 -8.77 -3.85
CA GLU A 58 -12.86 -9.04 -5.09
C GLU A 58 -11.95 -8.77 -6.30
N LEU A 59 -12.01 -9.66 -7.28
CA LEU A 59 -11.33 -9.54 -8.57
C LEU A 59 -12.40 -9.46 -9.66
N LEU A 60 -12.42 -8.35 -10.41
CA LEU A 60 -13.29 -8.21 -11.57
C LEU A 60 -12.66 -8.90 -12.78
N GLU A 61 -13.47 -9.59 -13.57
CA GLU A 61 -13.00 -10.23 -14.82
C GLU A 61 -12.66 -9.16 -15.87
N ASP A 62 -13.56 -8.19 -16.04
CA ASP A 62 -13.40 -7.03 -16.91
C ASP A 62 -13.26 -5.75 -16.08
N TRP A 63 -12.33 -4.89 -16.46
CA TRP A 63 -12.09 -3.60 -15.82
C TRP A 63 -11.66 -2.56 -16.85
N GLU A 64 -11.76 -1.28 -16.47
CA GLU A 64 -11.64 -0.15 -17.40
C GLU A 64 -10.36 -0.22 -18.25
N ASP A 65 -9.18 -0.27 -17.63
CA ASP A 65 -7.91 -0.31 -18.35
C ASP A 65 -7.69 -1.59 -19.16
N SER A 66 -8.26 -2.73 -18.75
CA SER A 66 -8.20 -3.95 -19.56
C SER A 66 -8.95 -3.75 -20.87
N LEU A 67 -10.14 -3.17 -20.80
CA LEU A 67 -11.01 -2.97 -21.96
C LEU A 67 -10.53 -1.81 -22.85
N SER A 68 -10.04 -0.72 -22.25
CA SER A 68 -9.69 0.51 -22.97
C SER A 68 -8.31 0.45 -23.62
N ILE A 69 -7.31 -0.11 -22.92
CA ILE A 69 -5.91 -0.10 -23.36
C ILE A 69 -5.25 -1.48 -23.33
N GLY A 70 -5.99 -2.55 -23.02
CA GLY A 70 -5.45 -3.91 -22.97
C GLY A 70 -4.49 -4.15 -21.79
N ARG A 71 -4.65 -3.40 -20.70
CA ARG A 71 -3.78 -3.54 -19.51
C ARG A 71 -3.92 -4.92 -18.90
N LYS A 72 -2.80 -5.47 -18.43
CA LYS A 72 -2.73 -6.79 -17.79
C LYS A 72 -2.42 -6.65 -16.31
N ARG A 73 -2.86 -7.64 -15.51
CA ARG A 73 -2.53 -7.79 -14.09
C ARG A 73 -1.98 -9.18 -13.81
N GLU A 74 -1.09 -9.29 -12.83
CA GLU A 74 -0.52 -10.56 -12.40
C GLU A 74 -0.12 -10.49 -10.93
N TRP A 75 -0.29 -11.60 -10.22
CA TRP A 75 0.15 -11.74 -8.83
C TRP A 75 1.63 -12.11 -8.78
N PHE A 76 2.38 -11.42 -7.93
CA PHE A 76 3.78 -11.70 -7.68
C PHE A 76 4.03 -11.94 -6.20
N LYS A 77 4.99 -12.82 -5.88
CA LYS A 77 5.65 -12.77 -4.57
C LYS A 77 6.39 -11.44 -4.46
N ILE A 78 6.50 -10.90 -3.25
CA ILE A 78 7.12 -9.57 -3.04
C ILE A 78 8.56 -9.54 -3.56
N GLU A 79 9.33 -10.61 -3.34
CA GLU A 79 10.69 -10.76 -3.84
C GLU A 79 10.78 -10.66 -5.37
N ASP A 80 9.83 -11.26 -6.08
CA ASP A 80 9.84 -11.30 -7.54
C ASP A 80 9.31 -10.00 -8.13
N ALA A 81 8.31 -9.39 -7.49
CA ALA A 81 7.81 -8.07 -7.83
C ALA A 81 8.93 -7.01 -7.78
N ILE A 82 9.73 -7.02 -6.70
CA ILE A 82 10.89 -6.11 -6.56
C ILE A 82 11.85 -6.27 -7.74
N LYS A 83 12.27 -7.50 -8.06
CA LYS A 83 13.20 -7.77 -9.18
C LYS A 83 12.67 -7.24 -10.51
N VAL A 84 11.38 -7.46 -10.78
CA VAL A 84 10.72 -7.04 -12.01
C VAL A 84 10.59 -5.52 -12.09
N LEU A 85 10.33 -4.85 -10.96
CA LEU A 85 10.18 -3.39 -10.89
C LEU A 85 11.52 -2.66 -10.97
N GLN A 86 12.59 -3.22 -10.39
CA GLN A 86 13.91 -2.58 -10.25
C GLN A 86 14.43 -1.95 -11.55
N CYS A 87 14.22 -2.63 -12.69
CA CYS A 87 14.81 -2.24 -13.96
C CYS A 87 14.18 -0.96 -14.56
N HIS A 88 12.87 -0.76 -14.42
CA HIS A 88 12.16 0.33 -15.12
C HIS A 88 11.28 1.20 -14.21
N LYS A 89 11.06 0.79 -12.97
CA LYS A 89 10.28 1.49 -11.93
C LYS A 89 10.93 1.30 -10.55
N PRO A 90 12.18 1.74 -10.36
CA PRO A 90 12.90 1.52 -9.10
C PRO A 90 12.17 2.08 -7.87
N VAL A 91 11.50 3.23 -8.01
CA VAL A 91 10.69 3.80 -6.91
C VAL A 91 9.52 2.89 -6.52
N HIS A 92 8.91 2.17 -7.46
CA HIS A 92 7.86 1.21 -7.10
C HIS A 92 8.44 -0.02 -6.38
N ALA A 93 9.71 -0.37 -6.65
CA ALA A 93 10.42 -1.41 -5.91
C ALA A 93 10.67 -0.96 -4.45
N GLU A 94 11.03 0.31 -4.22
CA GLU A 94 11.21 0.89 -2.88
C GLU A 94 9.94 0.77 -2.02
N TYR A 95 8.75 0.86 -2.62
CA TYR A 95 7.48 0.66 -1.90
C TYR A 95 7.44 -0.73 -1.26
N LEU A 96 7.82 -1.75 -2.04
CA LEU A 96 7.79 -3.14 -1.59
C LEU A 96 8.93 -3.48 -0.63
N GLU A 97 10.09 -2.85 -0.79
CA GLU A 97 11.18 -2.95 0.19
C GLU A 97 10.77 -2.37 1.55
N LYS A 98 10.13 -1.20 1.56
CA LYS A 98 9.57 -0.62 2.79
C LYS A 98 8.53 -1.55 3.43
N LEU A 99 7.65 -2.14 2.63
CA LEU A 99 6.64 -3.10 3.12
C LEU A 99 7.28 -4.29 3.85
N LYS A 100 8.41 -4.82 3.35
CA LYS A 100 9.14 -5.91 4.02
C LYS A 100 9.76 -5.49 5.34
N LEU A 101 10.36 -4.30 5.39
CA LEU A 101 11.00 -3.79 6.61
C LEU A 101 9.98 -3.60 7.73
N ASP A 102 8.81 -3.04 7.40
CA ASP A 102 7.71 -2.86 8.36
C ASP A 102 7.18 -4.22 8.90
N GLY A 103 7.17 -5.27 8.08
CA GLY A 103 6.72 -6.61 8.48
C GLY A 103 7.65 -7.28 9.48
N SER A 104 8.97 -7.09 9.34
CA SER A 104 9.97 -7.68 10.25
C SER A 104 9.99 -7.05 11.65
N ALA A 105 9.47 -5.82 11.81
CA ALA A 105 9.49 -5.09 13.07
C ALA A 105 8.45 -5.58 14.11
N THR A 106 7.58 -6.55 13.77
CA THR A 106 6.49 -7.01 14.65
C THR A 106 6.77 -8.27 15.46
N ASN A 107 7.99 -8.84 15.41
CA ASN A 107 8.39 -10.02 16.19
C ASN A 107 9.26 -9.69 17.42
N GLY A 108 8.87 -8.72 18.25
CA GLY A 108 9.62 -8.43 19.47
C GLY A 108 9.07 -7.30 20.34
N ASN A 109 7.87 -7.45 20.91
CA ASN A 109 7.56 -6.89 22.22
C ASN A 109 6.23 -7.46 22.76
N SER A 110 6.32 -8.58 23.48
CA SER A 110 5.29 -8.94 24.47
C SER A 110 5.48 -8.02 25.67
N VAL A 111 4.69 -6.96 25.77
CA VAL A 111 4.53 -6.24 27.03
C VAL A 111 3.37 -6.88 27.78
N ALA A 112 3.70 -7.64 28.81
CA ALA A 112 2.76 -8.20 29.77
C ALA A 112 1.98 -7.08 30.48
N PRO A 113 0.71 -7.31 30.88
CA PRO A 113 -0.06 -6.32 31.62
C PRO A 113 0.53 -6.16 33.04
N GLN A 114 1.00 -4.95 33.37
CA GLN A 114 1.34 -4.60 34.75
C GLN A 114 0.05 -4.38 35.55
N SER A 115 -0.23 -5.30 36.47
CA SER A 115 -1.24 -5.20 37.51
C SER A 115 -0.87 -4.12 38.52
N GLN A 116 -1.70 -3.08 38.67
CA GLN A 116 -1.63 -2.15 39.80
C GLN A 116 -2.44 -2.68 40.99
N PRO A 117 -1.93 -2.60 42.23
CA PRO A 117 -2.67 -3.00 43.43
C PRO A 117 -3.63 -1.89 43.91
N ALA A 118 -4.73 -2.30 44.53
CA ALA A 118 -5.75 -1.43 45.11
C ALA A 118 -5.23 -0.63 46.31
N PRO A 119 -5.70 0.61 46.55
CA PRO A 119 -5.38 1.32 47.78
C PRO A 119 -6.26 0.85 48.95
N GLU A 120 -5.55 0.56 50.04
CA GLU A 120 -5.99 0.16 51.36
C GLU A 120 -6.83 1.24 52.05
N SER A 121 -7.79 0.78 52.87
CA SER A 121 -8.70 1.61 53.66
C SER A 121 -8.09 2.06 54.99
N ALA A 122 -8.64 3.16 55.53
CA ALA A 122 -8.72 3.56 56.95
C ALA A 122 -7.64 4.53 57.48
N PRO A 123 -7.93 5.30 58.55
CA PRO A 123 -9.13 5.29 59.41
C PRO A 123 -10.11 6.46 59.21
#